data_AF-A0A357Y1B2-F1
#
_entry.id   AF-A0A357Y1B2-F1
#
_cell.length_a   1.000
_cell.length_b   1.000
_cell.length_c   1.000
_cell.angle_alpha   90.00
_cell.angle_beta   90.00
_cell.angle_gamma   90.00
#
_symmetry.space_group_name_H-M   'P 1'
#
loop_
_entity.id
_entity.type
_entity.pdbx_description
1 polymer ?
#
loop_
_entity_poly.entity_id
_entity_poly.type
_entity_poly.pdbx_seq_one_letter_code
_entity_poly.pdbx_strand_id
1 'polypeptide(L)'
;MQRYMRDGYQNIHIVDNASTNPEMRDFLADAPCEVHYMQKNWGHHVLWDSGEFDDVILHQPYVLTDPDILPAADCPSDYVEHFYRALMQHPERRKVGFSLRLDDLPETYPYRFDVIRYELFYWEKKIQEPDGTCWYDAPIDTTFAVYRPGQITEAAFYDGLRSAAPYVAQHLGWYMDMASGDADVQAYIREGQQFSTSVNPAKIREFALATIGRLMETRRVSVWELLRSVGTTDYLRSTFRWSDFLRGNAYLTVKWLYAHPFFDELRQVRAEKGRLRQQAGRAESWALLYDIWEAGKQKW
;
A
#
# COMPACT_ATOMS: atom_id res chain seq x y z
N MET A 1 -0.19 3.03 -18.94
CA MET A 1 0.08 3.98 -20.05
C MET A 1 -1.07 4.12 -21.05
N GLN A 2 -1.38 3.12 -21.88
CA GLN A 2 -2.39 3.25 -22.96
C GLN A 2 -3.75 3.75 -22.48
N ARG A 3 -4.21 3.30 -21.30
CA ARG A 3 -5.42 3.79 -20.64
C ARG A 3 -5.40 5.32 -20.45
N TYR A 4 -4.31 5.86 -19.92
CA TYR A 4 -4.17 7.30 -19.66
C TYR A 4 -4.20 8.11 -20.97
N MET A 5 -3.51 7.64 -22.01
CA MET A 5 -3.54 8.30 -23.33
C MET A 5 -4.94 8.33 -23.94
N ARG A 6 -5.68 7.21 -23.83
CA ARG A 6 -7.06 7.12 -24.30
C ARG A 6 -7.99 8.08 -23.55
N ASP A 7 -7.75 8.27 -22.26
CA ASP A 7 -8.51 9.19 -21.41
C ASP A 7 -8.15 10.67 -21.68
N GLY A 8 -7.16 10.94 -22.55
CA GLY A 8 -6.79 12.29 -23.00
C GLY A 8 -5.49 12.83 -22.40
N TYR A 9 -4.81 12.09 -21.52
CA TYR A 9 -3.57 12.54 -20.89
C TYR A 9 -2.38 12.36 -21.84
N GLN A 10 -1.64 13.45 -22.08
CA GLN A 10 -0.56 13.49 -23.09
C GLN A 10 0.84 13.62 -22.46
N ASN A 11 0.96 14.30 -21.31
CA ASN A 11 2.25 14.52 -20.64
C ASN A 11 2.60 13.35 -19.71
N ILE A 12 2.85 12.19 -20.31
CA ILE A 12 3.18 10.95 -19.61
C ILE A 12 4.68 10.73 -19.69
N HIS A 13 5.31 10.51 -18.55
CA HIS A 13 6.73 10.18 -18.45
C HIS A 13 6.87 8.83 -17.76
N ILE A 14 7.79 8.00 -18.23
CA ILE A 14 8.19 6.76 -17.57
C ILE A 14 9.59 6.94 -17.01
N VAL A 15 9.80 6.57 -15.76
CA VAL A 15 11.14 6.55 -15.15
C VAL A 15 11.63 5.11 -15.12
N ASP A 16 12.54 4.78 -16.04
CA ASP A 16 13.25 3.51 -16.00
C ASP A 16 14.35 3.57 -14.94
N ASN A 17 14.11 2.94 -13.79
CA ASN A 17 15.01 2.97 -12.64
C ASN A 17 16.17 1.96 -12.75
N ALA A 18 16.85 1.99 -13.90
CA ALA A 18 17.93 1.07 -14.29
C ALA A 18 17.47 -0.40 -14.41
N SER A 19 16.42 -0.66 -15.19
CA SER A 19 15.97 -2.03 -15.49
C SER A 19 17.06 -2.84 -16.18
N THR A 20 17.25 -4.08 -15.74
CA THR A 20 18.23 -5.02 -16.31
C THR A 20 17.61 -6.08 -17.21
N ASN A 21 16.28 -6.22 -17.18
CA ASN A 21 15.54 -7.15 -18.03
C ASN A 21 15.53 -6.64 -19.50
N PRO A 22 16.02 -7.43 -20.48
CA PRO A 22 16.06 -7.02 -21.88
C PRO A 22 14.69 -6.74 -22.50
N GLU A 23 13.67 -7.57 -22.22
CA GLU A 23 12.32 -7.42 -22.77
C GLU A 23 11.66 -6.13 -22.27
N MET A 24 11.88 -5.77 -21.00
CA MET A 24 11.46 -4.46 -20.46
C MET A 24 12.13 -3.31 -21.21
N ARG A 25 13.41 -3.42 -21.53
CA ARG A 25 14.14 -2.37 -22.27
C ARG A 25 13.64 -2.23 -23.70
N ASP A 26 13.34 -3.34 -24.37
CA ASP A 26 12.74 -3.32 -25.71
C ASP A 26 11.33 -2.70 -25.67
N PHE A 27 10.50 -3.07 -24.68
CA PHE A 27 9.19 -2.48 -24.47
C PHE A 27 9.26 -0.95 -24.23
N LEU A 28 10.23 -0.49 -23.43
CA LEU A 28 10.41 0.92 -23.13
C LEU A 28 10.98 1.71 -24.31
N ALA A 29 11.80 1.08 -25.17
CA ALA A 29 12.34 1.71 -26.36
C ALA A 29 11.24 2.06 -27.38
N ASP A 30 10.18 1.26 -27.43
CA ASP A 30 9.01 1.47 -28.30
C ASP A 30 7.88 2.25 -27.60
N ALA A 31 8.12 2.77 -26.40
CA ALA A 31 7.10 3.52 -25.66
C ALA A 31 6.72 4.81 -26.41
N PRO A 32 5.42 5.12 -26.55
CA PRO A 32 4.92 6.33 -27.23
C PRO A 32 5.05 7.61 -26.40
N CYS A 33 5.79 7.57 -25.29
CA CYS A 33 5.96 8.67 -24.36
C CYS A 33 7.42 8.80 -23.91
N GLU A 34 7.75 9.88 -23.20
CA GLU A 34 9.12 10.12 -22.77
C GLU A 34 9.56 9.12 -21.70
N VAL A 35 10.74 8.51 -21.91
CA VAL A 35 11.34 7.56 -20.96
C VAL A 35 12.65 8.14 -20.44
N HIS A 36 12.72 8.30 -19.11
CA HIS A 36 13.90 8.76 -18.39
C HIS A 36 14.70 7.55 -17.90
N TYR A 37 15.87 7.33 -18.48
CA TYR A 37 16.74 6.18 -18.16
C TYR A 37 17.74 6.54 -17.07
N MET A 38 17.53 6.01 -15.86
CA MET A 38 18.43 6.26 -14.72
C MET A 38 19.76 5.52 -14.87
N GLN A 39 20.86 6.18 -14.48
CA GLN A 39 22.21 5.59 -14.53
C GLN A 39 22.45 4.49 -13.48
N LYS A 40 21.62 4.45 -12.43
CA LYS A 40 21.63 3.45 -11.37
C LYS A 40 20.22 3.32 -10.80
N ASN A 41 19.98 2.23 -10.08
CA ASN A 41 18.75 2.04 -9.35
C ASN A 41 18.75 2.91 -8.08
N TRP A 42 17.83 3.88 -8.01
CA TRP A 42 17.62 4.78 -6.87
C TRP A 42 16.59 4.26 -5.87
N GLY A 43 16.07 3.05 -6.07
CA GLY A 43 14.98 2.49 -5.28
C GLY A 43 13.62 3.14 -5.58
N HIS A 44 12.62 2.83 -4.76
CA HIS A 44 11.24 3.30 -4.92
C HIS A 44 11.07 4.83 -4.80
N HIS A 45 12.10 5.54 -4.32
CA HIS A 45 12.12 7.01 -4.23
C HIS A 45 12.79 7.69 -5.42
N VAL A 46 12.99 6.99 -6.54
CA VAL A 46 13.70 7.50 -7.74
C VAL A 46 13.25 8.88 -8.21
N LEU A 47 11.95 9.20 -8.12
CA LEU A 47 11.43 10.50 -8.50
C LEU A 47 12.11 11.64 -7.72
N TRP A 48 12.32 11.45 -6.41
CA TRP A 48 12.88 12.48 -5.51
C TRP A 48 14.39 12.37 -5.39
N ASP A 49 14.94 11.16 -5.26
CA ASP A 49 16.35 10.98 -4.94
C ASP A 49 17.29 11.17 -6.16
N SER A 50 16.75 11.11 -7.38
CA SER A 50 17.53 11.35 -8.60
C SER A 50 17.90 12.83 -8.82
N GLY A 51 17.09 13.75 -8.29
CA GLY A 51 17.20 15.20 -8.55
C GLY A 51 16.81 15.63 -9.98
N GLU A 52 16.44 14.69 -10.87
CA GLU A 52 16.11 14.99 -12.27
C GLU A 52 14.77 15.75 -12.40
N PHE A 53 13.87 15.57 -11.44
CA PHE A 53 12.50 16.09 -11.48
C PHE A 53 12.26 17.23 -10.49
N ASP A 54 13.31 17.80 -9.88
CA ASP A 54 13.21 18.83 -8.84
C ASP A 54 12.38 20.04 -9.30
N ASP A 55 12.56 20.49 -10.55
CA ASP A 55 11.80 21.62 -11.07
C ASP A 55 10.28 21.35 -11.11
N VAL A 56 9.89 20.16 -11.57
CA VAL A 56 8.49 19.73 -11.59
C VAL A 56 7.96 19.61 -10.17
N ILE A 57 8.69 18.92 -9.29
CA ILE A 57 8.28 18.69 -7.90
C ILE A 57 8.10 20.01 -7.16
N LEU A 58 9.00 20.97 -7.36
CA LEU A 58 9.00 22.23 -6.61
C LEU A 58 7.97 23.23 -7.15
N HIS A 59 7.69 23.23 -8.46
CA HIS A 59 6.96 24.33 -9.09
C HIS A 59 5.63 23.94 -9.75
N GLN A 60 5.33 22.65 -9.92
CA GLN A 60 4.16 22.20 -10.68
C GLN A 60 3.37 21.11 -9.96
N PRO A 61 2.03 21.08 -10.06
CA PRO A 61 1.25 19.90 -9.71
C PRO A 61 1.61 18.76 -10.65
N TYR A 62 1.82 17.58 -10.11
CA TYR A 62 2.20 16.40 -10.89
C TYR A 62 1.44 15.17 -10.43
N VAL A 63 1.32 14.17 -11.30
CA VAL A 63 0.80 12.85 -10.94
C VAL A 63 1.98 11.91 -10.77
N LEU A 64 2.01 11.16 -9.67
CA LEU A 64 2.87 9.99 -9.51
C LEU A 64 2.00 8.75 -9.33
N THR A 65 2.39 7.65 -9.97
CA THR A 65 1.73 6.35 -9.86
C THR A 65 2.73 5.23 -9.98
N ASP A 66 2.49 4.14 -9.25
CA ASP A 66 3.10 2.84 -9.53
C ASP A 66 2.65 2.32 -10.91
N PRO A 67 3.47 1.49 -11.60
CA PRO A 67 3.18 0.99 -12.94
C PRO A 67 2.00 0.01 -13.00
N ASP A 68 1.58 -0.54 -11.86
CA ASP A 68 0.52 -1.54 -11.73
C ASP A 68 -0.77 -0.99 -11.13
N ILE A 69 -0.96 0.33 -11.10
CA ILE A 69 -2.22 0.97 -10.73
C ILE A 69 -2.96 1.42 -11.99
N LEU A 70 -4.19 0.96 -12.18
CA LEU A 70 -5.00 1.26 -13.37
C LEU A 70 -6.37 1.80 -12.96
N PRO A 71 -6.86 2.94 -13.49
CA PRO A 71 -8.23 3.37 -13.26
C PRO A 71 -9.21 2.25 -13.64
N ALA A 72 -10.20 1.98 -12.79
CA ALA A 72 -11.18 0.94 -13.04
C ALA A 72 -11.91 1.19 -14.38
N ALA A 73 -12.49 0.13 -14.96
CA ALA A 73 -13.08 0.19 -16.30
C ALA A 73 -14.20 1.26 -16.41
N ASP A 74 -14.97 1.43 -15.34
CA ASP A 74 -16.07 2.37 -15.15
C ASP A 74 -15.65 3.69 -14.48
N CYS A 75 -14.35 3.87 -14.20
CA CYS A 75 -13.82 5.15 -13.71
C CYS A 75 -13.92 6.21 -14.82
N PRO A 76 -14.57 7.38 -14.57
CA PRO A 76 -14.64 8.49 -15.52
C PRO A 76 -13.25 8.97 -15.94
N SER A 77 -13.08 9.54 -17.14
CA SER A 77 -11.76 9.91 -17.66
C SER A 77 -11.15 11.16 -17.01
N ASP A 78 -11.93 11.99 -16.31
CA ASP A 78 -11.51 13.27 -15.71
C ASP A 78 -11.01 13.14 -14.25
N TYR A 79 -10.46 11.97 -13.86
CA TYR A 79 -9.98 11.73 -12.50
C TYR A 79 -8.86 12.68 -12.06
N VAL A 80 -7.94 13.06 -12.94
CA VAL A 80 -6.85 13.99 -12.55
C VAL A 80 -7.43 15.36 -12.22
N GLU A 81 -8.37 15.86 -13.03
CA GLU A 81 -9.06 17.11 -12.79
C GLU A 81 -9.91 17.04 -11.51
N HIS A 82 -10.60 15.92 -11.30
CA HIS A 82 -11.35 15.66 -10.07
C HIS A 82 -10.46 15.73 -8.82
N PHE A 83 -9.30 15.07 -8.85
CA PHE A 83 -8.33 15.09 -7.75
C PHE A 83 -7.67 16.45 -7.57
N TYR A 84 -7.38 17.15 -8.66
CA TYR A 84 -6.78 18.48 -8.61
C TYR A 84 -7.75 19.50 -7.97
N ARG A 85 -9.04 19.46 -8.31
CA ARG A 85 -10.06 20.33 -7.68
C ARG A 85 -10.13 20.09 -6.17
N ALA A 86 -10.15 18.82 -5.75
CA ALA A 86 -10.15 18.46 -4.33
C ALA A 86 -8.87 18.90 -3.63
N LEU A 87 -7.70 18.73 -4.27
CA LEU A 87 -6.44 19.23 -3.74
C LEU A 87 -6.47 20.75 -3.56
N MET A 88 -7.15 21.51 -4.43
CA MET A 88 -7.30 22.96 -4.23
C MET A 88 -8.27 23.31 -3.09
N GLN A 89 -9.31 22.50 -2.86
CA GLN A 89 -10.27 22.66 -1.76
C GLN A 89 -9.70 22.29 -0.39
N HIS A 90 -8.72 21.38 -0.35
CA HIS A 90 -8.05 20.90 0.85
C HIS A 90 -6.57 21.34 0.88
N PRO A 91 -6.29 22.63 1.18
CA PRO A 91 -4.93 23.17 1.17
C PRO A 91 -3.97 22.49 2.16
N GLU A 92 -4.50 21.88 3.22
CA GLU A 92 -3.76 21.13 4.22
C GLU A 92 -3.18 19.81 3.70
N ARG A 93 -3.75 19.26 2.62
CA ARG A 93 -3.37 17.94 2.08
C ARG A 93 -2.23 18.08 1.06
N ARG A 94 -1.33 17.10 1.07
CA ARG A 94 -0.19 17.03 0.13
C ARG A 94 -0.53 16.32 -1.16
N LYS A 95 -1.45 15.35 -1.13
CA LYS A 95 -1.88 14.63 -2.33
C LYS A 95 -3.33 14.14 -2.27
N VAL A 96 -3.93 13.94 -3.43
CA VAL A 96 -5.26 13.36 -3.60
C VAL A 96 -5.19 12.30 -4.68
N GLY A 97 -5.72 11.11 -4.44
CA GLY A 97 -5.59 9.98 -5.35
C GLY A 97 -6.69 8.94 -5.23
N PHE A 98 -6.51 7.83 -5.93
CA PHE A 98 -7.51 6.77 -5.96
C PHE A 98 -7.63 6.02 -4.63
N SER A 99 -8.86 5.65 -4.28
CA SER A 99 -9.06 4.42 -3.50
C SER A 99 -8.91 3.20 -4.41
N LEU A 100 -8.42 2.09 -3.84
CA LEU A 100 -8.26 0.83 -4.55
C LEU A 100 -9.54 -0.01 -4.48
N ARG A 101 -9.97 -0.53 -5.63
CA ARG A 101 -11.17 -1.35 -5.76
C ARG A 101 -10.99 -2.69 -5.05
N LEU A 102 -12.02 -3.10 -4.31
CA LEU A 102 -12.01 -4.31 -3.48
C LEU A 102 -13.13 -5.30 -3.82
N ASP A 103 -14.18 -4.85 -4.50
CA ASP A 103 -15.42 -5.62 -4.73
C ASP A 103 -15.35 -6.59 -5.93
N ASP A 104 -14.37 -6.42 -6.82
CA ASP A 104 -14.17 -7.26 -8.02
C ASP A 104 -12.88 -8.10 -7.99
N LEU A 105 -12.23 -8.24 -6.82
CA LEU A 105 -11.02 -9.05 -6.70
C LEU A 105 -11.30 -10.53 -6.99
N PRO A 106 -10.50 -11.20 -7.83
CA PRO A 106 -10.77 -12.57 -8.26
C PRO A 106 -10.56 -13.57 -7.12
N GLU A 107 -11.40 -14.61 -7.08
CA GLU A 107 -11.29 -15.68 -6.08
C GLU A 107 -10.00 -16.49 -6.18
N THR A 108 -9.36 -16.48 -7.36
CA THR A 108 -8.08 -17.14 -7.61
C THR A 108 -6.90 -16.42 -6.95
N TYR A 109 -7.05 -15.16 -6.54
CA TYR A 109 -5.99 -14.42 -5.86
C TYR A 109 -5.87 -14.89 -4.40
N PRO A 110 -4.76 -15.55 -4.01
CA PRO A 110 -4.66 -16.25 -2.73
C PRO A 110 -4.72 -15.33 -1.51
N TYR A 111 -4.42 -14.04 -1.69
CA TYR A 111 -4.38 -13.02 -0.65
C TYR A 111 -5.56 -12.05 -0.71
N ARG A 112 -6.62 -12.38 -1.47
CA ARG A 112 -7.81 -11.54 -1.65
C ARG A 112 -8.34 -10.98 -0.33
N PHE A 113 -8.61 -11.86 0.64
CA PHE A 113 -9.20 -11.43 1.89
C PHE A 113 -8.24 -10.66 2.79
N ASP A 114 -6.93 -10.94 2.73
CA ASP A 114 -5.91 -10.16 3.43
C ASP A 114 -5.90 -8.72 2.96
N VAL A 115 -5.88 -8.53 1.64
CA VAL A 115 -5.90 -7.22 1.00
C VAL A 115 -7.20 -6.49 1.29
N ILE A 116 -8.36 -7.13 1.10
CA ILE A 116 -9.67 -6.51 1.39
C ILE A 116 -9.70 -6.00 2.83
N ARG A 117 -9.36 -6.86 3.80
CA ARG A 117 -9.46 -6.50 5.22
C ARG A 117 -8.46 -5.41 5.61
N TYR A 118 -7.28 -5.38 4.98
CA TYR A 118 -6.29 -4.33 5.21
C TYR A 118 -6.70 -2.98 4.58
N GLU A 119 -7.20 -3.00 3.35
CA GLU A 119 -7.60 -1.78 2.63
C GLU A 119 -8.90 -1.19 3.14
N LEU A 120 -9.84 -1.99 3.69
CA LEU A 120 -11.12 -1.49 4.20
C LEU A 120 -10.99 -0.36 5.24
N PHE A 121 -9.91 -0.34 6.03
CA PHE A 121 -9.66 0.78 6.96
C PHE A 121 -9.50 2.13 6.26
N TYR A 122 -9.02 2.14 5.02
CA TYR A 122 -8.89 3.35 4.22
C TYR A 122 -10.22 3.83 3.65
N TRP A 123 -11.29 3.06 3.82
CA TRP A 123 -12.67 3.40 3.46
C TRP A 123 -13.52 3.83 4.67
N GLU A 124 -12.94 4.03 5.85
CA GLU A 124 -13.70 4.32 7.09
C GLU A 124 -13.94 5.83 7.32
N LYS A 125 -12.89 6.65 7.20
CA LYS A 125 -12.94 8.08 7.54
C LYS A 125 -13.49 8.93 6.39
N LYS A 126 -14.80 8.89 6.21
CA LYS A 126 -15.51 9.65 5.16
C LYS A 126 -15.48 11.15 5.42
N ILE A 127 -15.19 11.92 4.38
CA ILE A 127 -15.37 13.36 4.28
C ILE A 127 -16.42 13.60 3.19
N GLN A 128 -17.56 14.16 3.57
CA GLN A 128 -18.65 14.46 2.66
C GLN A 128 -18.64 15.95 2.32
N GLU A 129 -18.47 16.27 1.04
CA GLU A 129 -18.48 17.64 0.55
C GLU A 129 -19.91 18.15 0.33
N PRO A 130 -20.14 19.48 0.43
CA PRO A 130 -21.45 20.09 0.20
C PRO A 130 -22.03 19.84 -1.21
N ASP A 131 -21.18 19.59 -2.20
CA ASP A 131 -21.59 19.30 -3.58
C ASP A 131 -22.00 17.84 -3.81
N GLY A 132 -21.96 17.01 -2.76
CA GLY A 132 -22.27 15.58 -2.82
C GLY A 132 -21.07 14.68 -3.07
N THR A 133 -19.89 15.22 -3.35
CA THR A 133 -18.64 14.45 -3.50
C THR A 133 -18.23 13.84 -2.16
N CYS A 134 -17.62 12.65 -2.21
CA CYS A 134 -17.14 11.95 -1.02
C CYS A 134 -15.67 11.57 -1.17
N TRP A 135 -14.92 11.79 -0.09
CA TRP A 135 -13.51 11.47 0.05
C TRP A 135 -13.27 10.63 1.29
N TYR A 136 -12.10 10.03 1.39
CA TYR A 136 -11.64 9.32 2.57
C TYR A 136 -10.32 9.89 3.06
N ASP A 137 -10.27 10.27 4.34
CA ASP A 137 -9.04 10.66 5.02
C ASP A 137 -8.22 9.41 5.34
N ALA A 138 -7.35 9.04 4.42
CA ALA A 138 -6.59 7.81 4.47
C ALA A 138 -5.24 7.98 3.78
N PRO A 139 -4.18 7.35 4.31
CA PRO A 139 -2.85 7.52 3.78
C PRO A 139 -2.75 7.01 2.34
N ILE A 140 -1.97 7.71 1.52
CA ILE A 140 -1.62 7.29 0.16
C ILE A 140 -0.11 7.10 0.11
N ASP A 141 0.37 5.98 -0.42
CA ASP A 141 1.79 5.74 -0.68
C ASP A 141 2.16 6.32 -2.07
N THR A 142 2.80 5.53 -2.94
CA THR A 142 3.04 5.84 -4.37
C THR A 142 1.88 5.42 -5.28
N THR A 143 0.76 4.98 -4.71
CA THR A 143 -0.49 4.78 -5.46
C THR A 143 -0.89 6.06 -6.19
N PHE A 144 -1.41 5.93 -7.42
CA PHE A 144 -1.79 7.04 -8.30
C PHE A 144 -2.45 8.21 -7.55
N ALA A 145 -1.78 9.37 -7.54
CA ALA A 145 -2.27 10.57 -6.91
C ALA A 145 -1.73 11.84 -7.60
N VAL A 146 -2.50 12.93 -7.50
CA VAL A 146 -2.06 14.29 -7.80
C VAL A 146 -1.35 14.86 -6.57
N TYR A 147 -0.13 15.34 -6.76
CA TYR A 147 0.73 15.91 -5.75
C TYR A 147 0.74 17.43 -5.84
N ARG A 148 0.72 18.09 -4.68
CA ARG A 148 0.91 19.54 -4.58
C ARG A 148 2.40 19.86 -4.76
N PRO A 149 2.76 20.92 -5.52
CA PRO A 149 4.13 21.37 -5.62
C PRO A 149 4.78 21.65 -4.25
N GLY A 150 6.10 21.58 -4.23
CA GLY A 150 6.96 21.82 -3.08
C GLY A 150 7.41 20.53 -2.39
N GLN A 151 8.46 20.64 -1.59
CA GLN A 151 9.04 19.50 -0.88
C GLN A 151 8.03 18.82 0.05
N ILE A 152 8.00 17.49 0.03
CA ILE A 152 7.18 16.67 0.92
C ILE A 152 8.10 16.10 1.99
N THR A 153 7.79 16.37 3.24
CA THR A 153 8.51 15.77 4.36
C THR A 153 8.08 14.31 4.54
N GLU A 154 8.94 13.47 5.11
CA GLU A 154 8.62 12.06 5.40
C GLU A 154 7.33 11.93 6.24
N ALA A 155 7.13 12.84 7.19
CA ALA A 155 5.93 12.85 8.04
C ALA A 155 4.64 13.18 7.27
N ALA A 156 4.73 14.02 6.23
CA ALA A 156 3.60 14.40 5.40
C ALA A 156 3.48 13.53 4.13
N PHE A 157 4.41 12.59 3.92
CA PHE A 157 4.44 11.79 2.71
C PHE A 157 3.19 10.96 2.54
N TYR A 158 2.65 10.39 3.61
CA TYR A 158 1.44 9.59 3.52
C TYR A 158 0.15 10.43 3.58
N ASP A 159 0.22 11.72 3.89
CA ASP A 159 -0.96 12.56 4.07
C ASP A 159 -1.66 12.83 2.73
N GLY A 160 -2.87 12.27 2.58
CA GLY A 160 -3.67 12.48 1.40
C GLY A 160 -5.14 12.15 1.58
N LEU A 161 -5.90 12.41 0.52
CA LEU A 161 -7.31 12.07 0.41
C LEU A 161 -7.51 11.05 -0.69
N ARG A 162 -8.22 9.97 -0.37
CA ARG A 162 -8.60 8.95 -1.35
C ARG A 162 -10.02 9.20 -1.86
N SER A 163 -10.24 9.02 -3.15
CA SER A 163 -11.54 9.23 -3.79
C SER A 163 -12.54 8.11 -3.51
N ALA A 164 -13.83 8.45 -3.49
CA ALA A 164 -14.91 7.46 -3.52
C ALA A 164 -15.25 7.02 -4.95
N ALA A 165 -16.10 5.99 -5.06
CA ALA A 165 -16.69 5.60 -6.32
C ALA A 165 -17.43 6.79 -6.99
N PRO A 166 -17.37 6.92 -8.33
CA PRO A 166 -16.82 5.97 -9.30
C PRO A 166 -15.31 6.13 -9.56
N TYR A 167 -14.63 7.10 -8.94
CA TYR A 167 -13.21 7.34 -9.13
C TYR A 167 -12.39 6.35 -8.30
N VAL A 168 -12.19 5.14 -8.80
CA VAL A 168 -11.39 4.09 -8.15
C VAL A 168 -10.42 3.46 -9.13
N ALA A 169 -9.35 2.85 -8.60
CA ALA A 169 -8.35 2.14 -9.39
C ALA A 169 -8.23 0.68 -8.97
N GLN A 170 -7.79 -0.17 -9.89
CA GLN A 170 -7.39 -1.54 -9.67
C GLN A 170 -5.88 -1.59 -9.50
N HIS A 171 -5.43 -2.40 -8.55
CA HIS A 171 -4.02 -2.75 -8.42
C HIS A 171 -3.79 -4.07 -9.17
N LEU A 172 -3.18 -4.01 -10.36
CA LEU A 172 -3.10 -5.11 -11.33
C LEU A 172 -2.47 -6.38 -10.74
N GLY A 173 -1.50 -6.23 -9.84
CA GLY A 173 -0.92 -7.36 -9.11
C GLY A 173 -1.93 -8.23 -8.36
N TRP A 174 -3.09 -7.70 -7.95
CA TRP A 174 -4.15 -8.45 -7.26
C TRP A 174 -5.09 -9.21 -8.20
N TYR A 175 -5.00 -8.96 -9.51
CA TYR A 175 -5.82 -9.60 -10.54
C TYR A 175 -5.05 -10.67 -11.32
N MET A 176 -3.78 -10.90 -10.98
CA MET A 176 -2.96 -11.91 -11.64
C MET A 176 -3.44 -13.32 -11.29
N ASP A 177 -3.47 -14.18 -12.31
CA ASP A 177 -3.62 -15.61 -12.10
C ASP A 177 -2.27 -16.20 -11.67
N MET A 178 -2.16 -16.50 -10.37
CA MET A 178 -0.95 -17.07 -9.78
C MET A 178 -0.64 -18.49 -10.27
N ALA A 179 -1.61 -19.17 -10.89
CA ALA A 179 -1.45 -20.48 -11.52
C ALA A 179 -1.18 -20.40 -13.02
N SER A 180 -1.09 -19.19 -13.59
CA SER A 180 -0.85 -18.99 -15.02
C SER A 180 0.46 -19.63 -15.47
N GLY A 181 0.44 -20.31 -16.61
CA GLY A 181 1.64 -20.81 -17.28
C GLY A 181 2.42 -19.74 -18.06
N ASP A 182 1.94 -18.50 -18.06
CA ASP A 182 2.54 -17.37 -18.77
C ASP A 182 3.91 -17.00 -18.17
N ALA A 183 4.93 -16.88 -19.04
CA ALA A 183 6.30 -16.65 -18.63
C ALA A 183 6.50 -15.29 -17.92
N ASP A 184 5.79 -14.25 -18.35
CA ASP A 184 5.92 -12.88 -17.82
C ASP A 184 5.30 -12.80 -16.44
N VAL A 185 4.13 -13.43 -16.27
CA VAL A 185 3.47 -13.55 -14.95
C VAL A 185 4.36 -14.33 -13.99
N GLN A 186 4.97 -15.44 -14.44
CA GLN A 186 5.88 -16.22 -13.61
C GLN A 186 7.18 -15.47 -13.27
N ALA A 187 7.70 -14.65 -14.18
CA ALA A 187 8.84 -13.77 -13.92
C ALA A 187 8.48 -12.72 -12.86
N TYR A 188 7.35 -12.03 -13.02
CA TYR A 188 6.87 -11.06 -12.03
C TYR A 188 6.67 -11.70 -10.65
N ILE A 189 6.04 -12.89 -10.58
CA ILE A 189 5.86 -13.60 -9.30
C ILE A 189 7.21 -13.91 -8.65
N ARG A 190 8.18 -14.40 -9.43
CA ARG A 190 9.52 -14.79 -8.93
C ARG A 190 10.31 -13.59 -8.42
N GLU A 191 10.35 -12.50 -9.18
CA GLU A 191 11.10 -11.29 -8.83
C GLU A 191 10.37 -10.49 -7.74
N GLY A 192 9.06 -10.33 -7.90
CA GLY A 192 8.17 -9.61 -7.00
C GLY A 192 8.09 -10.21 -5.60
N GLN A 193 8.43 -11.49 -5.41
CA GLN A 193 8.55 -12.09 -4.07
C GLN A 193 9.53 -11.34 -3.15
N GLN A 194 10.44 -10.52 -3.70
CA GLN A 194 11.38 -9.74 -2.91
C GLN A 194 10.81 -8.40 -2.43
N PHE A 195 9.92 -7.77 -3.20
CA PHE A 195 9.52 -6.37 -2.98
C PHE A 195 8.02 -6.08 -3.17
N SER A 196 7.30 -6.83 -4.01
CA SER A 196 5.88 -6.59 -4.29
C SER A 196 4.98 -7.15 -3.18
N THR A 197 4.09 -6.31 -2.69
CA THR A 197 3.07 -6.68 -1.69
C THR A 197 2.02 -7.62 -2.28
N SER A 198 1.90 -7.74 -3.60
CA SER A 198 0.91 -8.60 -4.27
C SER A 198 1.28 -10.09 -4.26
N VAL A 199 2.57 -10.41 -4.19
CA VAL A 199 3.06 -11.80 -4.34
C VAL A 199 4.00 -12.26 -3.22
N ASN A 200 4.37 -11.36 -2.30
CA ASN A 200 5.27 -11.66 -1.19
C ASN A 200 4.46 -12.08 0.07
N PRO A 201 4.49 -13.37 0.47
CA PRO A 201 3.75 -13.84 1.64
C PRO A 201 4.19 -13.17 2.95
N ALA A 202 5.44 -12.74 3.05
CA ALA A 202 5.94 -12.02 4.23
C ALA A 202 5.33 -10.61 4.34
N LYS A 203 5.10 -9.94 3.21
CA LYS A 203 4.42 -8.64 3.20
C LYS A 203 2.91 -8.76 3.44
N ILE A 204 2.27 -9.77 2.89
CA ILE A 204 0.87 -10.09 3.21
C ILE A 204 0.72 -10.40 4.71
N ARG A 205 1.67 -11.11 5.31
CA ARG A 205 1.72 -11.30 6.76
C ARG A 205 1.75 -9.97 7.53
N GLU A 206 2.53 -9.00 7.07
CA GLU A 206 2.56 -7.67 7.70
C GLU A 206 1.18 -6.97 7.62
N PHE A 207 0.45 -7.14 6.52
CA PHE A 207 -0.93 -6.62 6.37
C PHE A 207 -1.89 -7.29 7.34
N ALA A 208 -1.89 -8.62 7.44
CA ALA A 208 -2.71 -9.35 8.40
C ALA A 208 -2.45 -8.88 9.85
N LEU A 209 -1.19 -8.72 10.23
CA LEU A 209 -0.81 -8.22 11.56
C LEU A 209 -1.24 -6.76 11.79
N ALA A 210 -1.13 -5.91 10.78
CA ALA A 210 -1.61 -4.52 10.85
C ALA A 210 -3.13 -4.48 11.03
N THR A 211 -3.86 -5.32 10.31
CA THR A 211 -5.32 -5.46 10.43
C THR A 211 -5.73 -5.89 11.83
N ILE A 212 -5.08 -6.92 12.39
CA ILE A 212 -5.33 -7.37 13.77
C ILE A 212 -5.11 -6.22 14.75
N GLY A 213 -3.99 -5.50 14.63
CA GLY A 213 -3.69 -4.35 15.48
C GLY A 213 -4.76 -3.26 15.41
N ARG A 214 -5.19 -2.89 14.20
CA ARG A 214 -6.26 -1.89 14.00
C ARG A 214 -7.60 -2.36 14.56
N LEU A 215 -7.98 -3.62 14.36
CA LEU A 215 -9.23 -4.18 14.91
C LEU A 215 -9.26 -4.13 16.44
N MET A 216 -8.13 -4.46 17.08
CA MET A 216 -8.02 -4.39 18.54
C MET A 216 -8.19 -2.96 19.04
N GLU A 217 -7.56 -1.99 18.38
CA GLU A 217 -7.65 -0.57 18.73
C GLU A 217 -9.08 -0.05 18.55
N THR A 218 -9.67 -0.26 17.37
CA THR A 218 -11.03 0.22 17.04
C THR A 218 -12.08 -0.41 17.95
N ARG A 219 -11.95 -1.70 18.27
CA ARG A 219 -12.91 -2.42 19.15
C ARG A 219 -12.58 -2.33 20.64
N ARG A 220 -11.40 -1.83 21.00
CA ARG A 220 -10.86 -1.81 22.37
C ARG A 220 -10.86 -3.20 23.04
N VAL A 221 -10.45 -4.21 22.28
CA VAL A 221 -10.39 -5.61 22.75
C VAL A 221 -8.96 -6.14 22.72
N SER A 222 -8.67 -7.11 23.58
CA SER A 222 -7.42 -7.87 23.57
C SER A 222 -7.33 -8.80 22.34
N VAL A 223 -6.12 -9.28 22.02
CA VAL A 223 -5.94 -10.33 20.99
C VAL A 223 -6.85 -11.51 21.30
N TRP A 224 -6.90 -11.95 22.56
CA TRP A 224 -7.68 -13.14 22.94
C TRP A 224 -9.18 -12.98 22.68
N GLU A 225 -9.74 -11.82 23.00
CA GLU A 225 -11.15 -11.51 22.74
C GLU A 225 -11.43 -11.40 21.24
N LEU A 226 -10.52 -10.80 20.48
CA LEU A 226 -10.62 -10.78 19.02
C LEU A 226 -10.64 -12.22 18.48
N LEU A 227 -9.75 -13.09 18.93
CA LEU A 227 -9.67 -14.48 18.46
C LEU A 227 -10.88 -15.32 18.86
N ARG A 228 -11.39 -15.14 20.09
CA ARG A 228 -12.65 -15.77 20.54
C ARG A 228 -13.86 -15.35 19.71
N SER A 229 -13.82 -14.19 19.06
CA SER A 229 -14.89 -13.77 18.15
C SER A 229 -14.89 -14.54 16.82
N VAL A 230 -13.82 -15.30 16.53
CA VAL A 230 -13.60 -15.99 15.24
C VAL A 230 -13.57 -17.51 15.39
N GLY A 231 -13.02 -18.00 16.51
CA GLY A 231 -12.79 -19.42 16.75
C GLY A 231 -13.36 -19.89 18.08
N THR A 232 -13.73 -21.17 18.16
CA THR A 232 -14.13 -21.77 19.44
C THR A 232 -12.94 -21.82 20.39
N THR A 233 -13.21 -21.78 21.70
CA THR A 233 -12.16 -21.87 22.72
C THR A 233 -11.30 -23.12 22.55
N ASP A 234 -11.93 -24.25 22.18
CA ASP A 234 -11.25 -25.54 22.04
C ASP A 234 -10.33 -25.53 20.83
N TYR A 235 -10.77 -24.95 19.71
CA TYR A 235 -9.94 -24.75 18.53
C TYR A 235 -8.73 -23.86 18.81
N LEU A 236 -8.94 -22.74 19.51
CA LEU A 236 -7.85 -21.82 19.85
C LEU A 236 -6.84 -22.47 20.82
N ARG A 237 -7.30 -23.30 21.76
CA ARG A 237 -6.44 -24.03 22.70
C ARG A 237 -5.71 -25.21 22.08
N SER A 238 -6.30 -25.86 21.08
CA SER A 238 -5.63 -26.94 20.34
C SER A 238 -4.61 -26.42 19.34
N THR A 239 -4.79 -25.19 18.85
CA THR A 239 -3.94 -24.59 17.83
C THR A 239 -2.81 -23.72 18.45
N PHE A 240 -3.05 -23.07 19.59
CA PHE A 240 -2.12 -22.09 20.19
C PHE A 240 -1.82 -22.36 21.67
N ARG A 241 -0.57 -22.15 22.09
CA ARG A 241 -0.14 -22.25 23.49
C ARG A 241 -0.44 -20.96 24.25
N TRP A 242 -0.56 -21.00 25.58
CA TRP A 242 -0.76 -19.76 26.37
C TRP A 242 0.36 -18.71 26.18
N SER A 243 1.60 -19.15 25.95
CA SER A 243 2.75 -18.28 25.64
C SER A 243 2.57 -17.47 24.36
N ASP A 244 1.77 -17.98 23.43
CA ASP A 244 1.56 -17.43 22.10
C ASP A 244 0.69 -16.17 22.18
N PHE A 245 -0.35 -16.22 23.01
CA PHE A 245 -1.19 -15.06 23.31
C PHE A 245 -0.43 -13.97 24.07
N LEU A 246 0.44 -14.34 25.02
CA LEU A 246 1.28 -13.39 25.75
C LEU A 246 2.26 -12.67 24.80
N ARG A 247 2.90 -13.41 23.91
CA ARG A 247 3.80 -12.85 22.88
C ARG A 247 3.06 -11.94 21.91
N GLY A 248 1.88 -12.34 21.45
CA GLY A 248 1.04 -11.54 20.56
C GLY A 248 0.60 -10.21 21.19
N ASN A 249 0.09 -10.25 22.43
CA ASN A 249 -0.28 -9.03 23.16
C ASN A 249 0.95 -8.15 23.42
N ALA A 250 2.07 -8.70 23.89
CA ALA A 250 3.28 -7.92 24.14
C ALA A 250 3.82 -7.25 22.86
N TYR A 251 3.82 -7.97 21.74
CA TYR A 251 4.24 -7.44 20.44
C TYR A 251 3.35 -6.27 19.99
N LEU A 252 2.02 -6.45 20.06
CA LEU A 252 1.09 -5.42 19.61
C LEU A 252 1.07 -4.21 20.56
N THR A 253 1.24 -4.41 21.87
CA THR A 253 1.45 -3.32 22.83
C THR A 253 2.73 -2.55 22.50
N VAL A 254 3.83 -3.23 22.17
CA VAL A 254 5.05 -2.57 21.70
C VAL A 254 4.80 -1.80 20.41
N LYS A 255 4.12 -2.40 19.41
CA LYS A 255 3.81 -1.72 18.15
C LYS A 255 2.92 -0.50 18.35
N TRP A 256 1.93 -0.57 19.23
CA TRP A 256 1.08 0.55 19.64
C TRP A 256 1.91 1.65 20.30
N LEU A 257 2.77 1.31 21.26
CA LEU A 257 3.71 2.26 21.89
C LEU A 257 4.64 2.92 20.86
N TYR A 258 5.07 2.19 19.84
CA TYR A 258 5.93 2.72 18.77
C TYR A 258 5.18 3.62 17.77
N ALA A 259 3.90 3.35 17.50
CA ALA A 259 3.07 4.08 16.55
C ALA A 259 2.36 5.30 17.16
N HIS A 260 2.28 5.40 18.49
CA HIS A 260 1.57 6.49 19.16
C HIS A 260 2.41 7.78 19.17
N PRO A 261 1.84 8.95 18.79
CA PRO A 261 2.52 10.26 18.80
C PRO A 261 3.17 10.69 20.12
N PHE A 262 2.78 10.07 21.24
CA PHE A 262 3.31 10.39 22.57
C PHE A 262 4.77 9.93 22.77
N PHE A 263 5.25 8.97 21.98
CA PHE A 263 6.57 8.36 22.14
C PHE A 263 7.62 8.84 21.12
N ASP A 264 7.33 9.93 20.42
CA ASP A 264 8.15 10.50 19.34
C ASP A 264 9.57 10.86 19.80
N GLU A 265 9.72 11.40 21.01
CA GLU A 265 11.02 11.74 21.61
C GLU A 265 11.88 10.49 21.89
N LEU A 266 11.26 9.37 22.26
CA LEU A 266 11.96 8.10 22.52
C LEU A 266 12.42 7.42 21.22
N ARG A 267 11.81 7.74 20.07
CA ARG A 267 12.25 7.26 18.74
C ARG A 267 13.59 7.87 18.34
N GLN A 268 13.78 9.17 18.55
CA GLN A 268 15.04 9.86 18.23
C GLN A 268 16.22 9.30 19.04
N VAL A 269 16.01 9.04 20.33
CA VAL A 269 17.05 8.51 21.24
C VAL A 269 17.45 7.06 20.91
N ARG A 270 16.57 6.27 20.27
CA ARG A 270 16.83 4.86 19.95
C ARG A 270 17.42 4.66 18.55
N ALA A 271 17.11 5.53 17.60
CA ALA A 271 17.70 5.53 16.25
C ALA A 271 19.24 5.71 16.33
N GLU A 272 19.71 6.53 17.28
CA GLU A 272 21.13 6.76 17.54
C GLU A 272 21.84 5.52 18.14
N LYS A 273 21.11 4.66 18.86
CA LYS A 273 21.62 3.38 19.41
C LYS A 273 21.42 2.18 18.49
N GLY A 274 20.62 2.30 17.43
CA GLY A 274 20.22 1.21 16.53
C GLY A 274 21.30 0.75 15.54
N ARG A 275 22.40 1.49 15.41
CA ARG A 275 23.48 1.21 14.45
C ARG A 275 24.39 0.02 14.84
N LEU A 276 24.16 -0.62 16.00
CA LEU A 276 25.07 -1.64 16.56
C LEU A 276 24.46 -3.02 16.88
N ARG A 277 23.24 -3.36 16.43
CA ARG A 277 22.71 -4.72 16.62
C ARG A 277 21.96 -5.26 15.40
N GLN A 278 22.74 -5.81 14.46
CA GLN A 278 22.24 -6.85 13.56
C GLN A 278 22.45 -8.24 14.19
N GLN A 279 21.45 -9.09 13.92
CA GLN A 279 21.39 -10.55 14.05
C GLN A 279 20.86 -11.20 15.35
N ALA A 280 20.08 -12.24 15.05
CA ALA A 280 19.55 -13.34 15.86
C ALA A 280 18.33 -13.04 16.78
N GLY A 281 17.20 -13.71 16.48
CA GLY A 281 16.13 -13.97 17.47
C GLY A 281 14.69 -13.53 17.15
N ARG A 282 14.35 -13.19 15.89
CA ARG A 282 13.02 -12.65 15.52
C ARG A 282 12.26 -13.53 14.50
N ALA A 283 12.28 -14.85 14.58
CA ALA A 283 11.52 -15.70 13.64
C ALA A 283 10.28 -16.38 14.25
N GLU A 284 10.27 -16.65 15.56
CA GLU A 284 9.30 -17.60 16.14
C GLU A 284 7.97 -17.00 16.65
N SER A 285 7.90 -15.69 16.92
CA SER A 285 6.65 -15.04 17.38
C SER A 285 5.71 -14.62 16.23
N TRP A 286 6.20 -14.65 14.99
CA TRP A 286 5.56 -14.03 13.82
C TRP A 286 4.69 -15.00 13.02
N ALA A 287 5.10 -16.27 12.94
CA ALA A 287 4.35 -17.32 12.25
C ALA A 287 2.98 -17.56 12.93
N LEU A 288 2.99 -17.53 14.25
CA LEU A 288 1.86 -17.82 15.12
C LEU A 288 0.63 -16.94 14.92
N LEU A 289 0.75 -15.61 14.91
CA LEU A 289 -0.37 -14.69 14.68
C LEU A 289 -0.93 -14.81 13.26
N TYR A 290 -0.08 -15.18 12.30
CA TYR A 290 -0.50 -15.49 10.93
C TYR A 290 -1.21 -16.84 10.84
N ASP A 291 -0.74 -17.86 11.55
CA ASP A 291 -1.41 -19.17 11.61
C ASP A 291 -2.82 -19.03 12.23
N ILE A 292 -3.00 -18.12 13.20
CA ILE A 292 -4.31 -17.75 13.75
C ILE A 292 -5.22 -17.08 12.70
N TRP A 293 -4.64 -16.21 11.89
CA TRP A 293 -5.35 -15.51 10.83
C TRP A 293 -5.77 -16.46 9.69
N GLU A 294 -4.84 -17.30 9.23
CA GLU A 294 -5.04 -18.33 8.21
C GLU A 294 -6.11 -19.34 8.62
N ALA A 295 -6.11 -19.76 9.88
CA ALA A 295 -7.10 -20.62 10.50
C ALA A 295 -8.55 -20.09 10.40
N GLY A 296 -8.72 -18.77 10.44
CA GLY A 296 -10.03 -18.10 10.38
C GLY A 296 -10.45 -17.66 8.98
N LYS A 297 -9.54 -17.65 7.99
CA LYS A 297 -9.71 -16.89 6.75
C LYS A 297 -10.89 -17.32 5.87
N GLN A 298 -11.34 -18.56 5.98
CA GLN A 298 -12.47 -19.11 5.21
C GLN A 298 -13.85 -18.75 5.80
N LYS A 299 -13.92 -18.14 6.99
CA LYS A 299 -15.18 -17.77 7.66
C LYS A 299 -15.41 -16.27 7.82
N TRP A 300 -14.57 -15.44 7.20
CA TRP A 300 -14.89 -14.02 6.99
C TRP A 300 -14.97 -13.68 5.52
#